data_AF-A0A9W6Y8F4-F1
#
_entry.id   AF-A0A9W6Y8F4-F1
#
_cell.length_a   1.000
_cell.length_b   1.000
_cell.length_c   1.000
_cell.angle_alpha   90.00
_cell.angle_beta   90.00
_cell.angle_gamma   90.00
#
_symmetry.space_group_name_H-M   'P 1'
#
loop_
_entity.id
_entity.type
_entity.pdbx_description
1 polymer ?
#
loop_
_entity_poly.entity_id
_entity_poly.type
_entity_poly.pdbx_seq_one_letter_code
_entity_poly.pdbx_strand_id
1 'polypeptide(L)'
;MDALIQGLNFVLRHAPNECYTFVDVVPDTPGLGSATKKMLPKPDKHELYPFLLVNIGSGVSILKISGETQYERVSGTSLGGGTFLGLCRALSKLRTFDEAMDASVEGDSNEVDMTVGDIYGTAGYEQFQLKPDTVASSFGKAGARRLPHPPRDADLARSLLFMITQNLGQLAFLNARRVETKRIYFSGNFLRRNELACRQLAYAISFWSKGDMQAQFFHHEGFFGALGTFLQRFNASTVSETEAEQDNGSEAEIEQSSGGKSGGDLQKSSSARQP
;
A
#
# COMPACT_ATOMS: atom_id res chain seq x y z
N MET A 1 12.75 -1.58 -3.24
CA MET A 1 11.48 -2.17 -2.72
C MET A 1 11.58 -2.41 -1.22
N ASP A 2 12.75 -2.79 -0.70
CA ASP A 2 12.98 -3.08 0.72
C ASP A 2 12.49 -1.97 1.65
N ALA A 3 12.82 -0.71 1.36
CA ALA A 3 12.35 0.42 2.16
C ALA A 3 10.82 0.51 2.23
N LEU A 4 10.10 0.23 1.13
CA LEU A 4 8.63 0.22 1.15
C LEU A 4 8.11 -0.86 2.11
N ILE A 5 8.64 -2.08 1.99
CA ILE A 5 8.19 -3.23 2.79
C ILE A 5 8.54 -3.05 4.27
N GLN A 6 9.72 -2.52 4.57
CA GLN A 6 10.13 -2.25 5.94
C GLN A 6 9.27 -1.17 6.60
N GLY A 7 9.00 -0.07 5.90
CA GLY A 7 8.11 0.97 6.42
C GLY A 7 6.68 0.47 6.62
N LEU A 8 6.15 -0.32 5.67
CA LEU A 8 4.84 -0.94 5.78
C LEU A 8 4.77 -1.89 7.00
N ASN A 9 5.74 -2.80 7.14
CA ASN A 9 5.78 -3.74 8.26
C ASN A 9 5.90 -3.01 9.60
N PHE A 10 6.69 -1.91 9.67
CA PHE A 10 6.78 -1.09 10.86
C PHE A 10 5.41 -0.51 11.24
N VAL A 11 4.72 0.09 10.28
CA VAL A 11 3.40 0.70 10.48
C VAL A 11 2.38 -0.35 10.92
N LEU A 12 2.28 -1.49 10.24
CA LEU A 12 1.37 -2.59 10.60
C LEU A 12 1.59 -3.13 12.03
N ARG A 13 2.78 -2.95 12.60
CA ARG A 13 3.14 -3.45 13.94
C ARG A 13 2.99 -2.45 15.06
N HIS A 14 3.21 -1.18 14.77
CA HIS A 14 3.39 -0.15 15.79
C HIS A 14 2.35 0.97 15.71
N ALA A 15 1.73 1.20 14.55
CA ALA A 15 0.73 2.25 14.40
C ALA A 15 -0.67 1.72 14.74
N PRO A 16 -1.28 2.15 15.87
CA PRO A 16 -2.67 1.82 16.16
C PRO A 16 -3.60 2.56 15.18
N ASN A 17 -4.73 1.95 14.86
CA ASN A 17 -5.77 2.55 14.02
C ASN A 17 -5.28 3.02 12.63
N GLU A 18 -4.26 2.37 12.08
CA GLU A 18 -3.75 2.73 10.76
C GLU A 18 -4.61 2.16 9.63
N CYS A 19 -5.03 0.91 9.77
CA CYS A 19 -5.71 0.18 8.71
C CYS A 19 -7.22 0.42 8.78
N TYR A 20 -7.84 0.62 7.62
CA TYR A 20 -9.30 0.67 7.52
C TYR A 20 -9.77 -0.05 6.25
N THR A 21 -11.07 -0.31 6.20
CA THR A 21 -11.75 -0.88 5.05
C THR A 21 -13.09 -0.18 4.83
N PHE A 22 -13.67 -0.37 3.65
CA PHE A 22 -15.03 0.03 3.34
C PHE A 22 -15.86 -1.24 3.11
N VAL A 23 -17.02 -1.30 3.75
CA VAL A 23 -18.01 -2.38 3.56
C VAL A 23 -19.36 -1.79 3.20
N ASP A 24 -20.29 -2.65 2.77
CA ASP A 24 -21.63 -2.26 2.36
C ASP A 24 -21.58 -1.15 1.30
N VAL A 25 -20.59 -1.23 0.40
CA VAL A 25 -20.38 -0.23 -0.63
C VAL A 25 -21.47 -0.36 -1.68
N VAL A 26 -22.25 0.71 -1.83
CA VAL A 26 -23.17 0.89 -2.94
C VAL A 26 -22.58 1.98 -3.82
N PRO A 27 -21.95 1.60 -4.95
CA PRO A 27 -21.50 2.57 -5.94
C PRO A 27 -22.70 3.39 -6.41
N ASP A 28 -22.49 4.69 -6.54
CA ASP A 28 -23.41 5.58 -7.23
C ASP A 28 -22.71 6.15 -8.46
N THR A 29 -23.47 6.54 -9.47
CA THR A 29 -22.94 7.02 -10.75
C THR A 29 -22.40 8.44 -10.61
N PRO A 30 -23.15 9.41 -10.06
CA PRO A 30 -22.60 10.62 -9.47
C PRO A 30 -22.22 10.44 -7.99
N GLY A 31 -21.31 11.26 -7.47
CA GLY A 31 -21.03 11.35 -6.03
C GLY A 31 -20.25 10.17 -5.46
N LEU A 32 -20.25 10.02 -4.14
CA LEU A 32 -19.48 8.99 -3.42
C LEU A 32 -20.24 7.67 -3.19
N GLY A 33 -21.54 7.64 -3.50
CA GLY A 33 -22.45 6.59 -3.05
C GLY A 33 -22.46 6.43 -1.52
N SER A 34 -22.89 5.26 -1.05
CA SER A 34 -22.87 4.92 0.37
C SER A 34 -21.84 3.83 0.66
N ALA A 35 -21.20 3.92 1.82
CA ALA A 35 -20.25 2.93 2.32
C ALA A 35 -20.08 3.11 3.83
N THR A 36 -19.82 2.01 4.54
CA THR A 36 -19.44 2.04 5.96
C THR A 36 -17.93 1.91 6.08
N LYS A 37 -17.26 2.96 6.56
CA LYS A 37 -15.83 2.91 6.90
C LYS A 37 -15.65 2.18 8.22
N LYS A 38 -14.86 1.10 8.22
CA LYS A 38 -14.52 0.34 9.43
C LYS A 38 -13.03 0.42 9.69
N MET A 39 -12.67 0.87 10.88
CA MET A 39 -11.29 0.77 11.36
C MET A 39 -10.99 -0.70 11.67
N LEU A 40 -9.82 -1.17 11.25
CA LEU A 40 -9.37 -2.51 11.52
C LEU A 40 -8.38 -2.49 12.69
N PRO A 41 -8.50 -3.44 13.63
CA PRO A 41 -7.52 -3.58 14.68
C PRO A 41 -6.16 -3.92 14.08
N LYS A 42 -5.11 -3.65 14.84
CA LYS A 42 -3.77 -4.08 14.48
C LYS A 42 -3.76 -5.61 14.27
N PRO A 43 -3.26 -6.11 13.13
CA PRO A 43 -3.17 -7.56 12.91
C PRO A 43 -2.24 -8.21 13.94
N ASP A 44 -2.58 -9.44 14.35
CA ASP A 44 -1.66 -10.27 15.14
C ASP A 44 -0.39 -10.54 14.33
N LYS A 45 0.77 -10.47 14.98
CA LYS A 45 2.07 -10.72 14.36
C LYS A 45 2.15 -12.13 13.76
N HIS A 46 1.51 -13.11 14.40
CA HIS A 46 1.50 -14.51 13.97
C HIS A 46 0.51 -14.79 12.82
N GLU A 47 -0.45 -13.88 12.58
CA GLU A 47 -1.50 -14.03 11.55
C GLU A 47 -1.42 -12.99 10.42
N LEU A 48 -0.38 -12.15 10.42
CA LEU A 48 -0.25 -11.08 9.42
C LEU A 48 0.01 -11.65 8.02
N TYR A 49 0.90 -12.62 7.90
CA TYR A 49 1.35 -13.16 6.63
C TYR A 49 0.60 -14.45 6.26
N PRO A 50 0.41 -14.75 4.95
CA PRO A 50 0.77 -13.93 3.80
C PRO A 50 -0.31 -12.90 3.45
N PHE A 51 0.11 -11.79 2.84
CA PHE A 51 -0.80 -10.80 2.27
C PHE A 51 -0.35 -10.30 0.90
N LEU A 52 -1.28 -9.75 0.14
CA LEU A 52 -1.00 -9.07 -1.12
C LEU A 52 -0.88 -7.56 -0.86
N LEU A 53 0.21 -6.94 -1.33
CA LEU A 53 0.36 -5.48 -1.38
C LEU A 53 0.20 -5.02 -2.83
N VAL A 54 -0.78 -4.16 -3.07
CA VAL A 54 -1.02 -3.48 -4.35
C VAL A 54 -0.60 -2.02 -4.18
N ASN A 55 0.64 -1.72 -4.59
CA ASN A 55 1.20 -0.37 -4.45
C ASN A 55 0.97 0.45 -5.72
N ILE A 56 0.13 1.48 -5.63
CA ILE A 56 -0.36 2.30 -6.74
C ILE A 56 0.36 3.66 -6.75
N GLY A 57 1.40 3.75 -7.58
CA GLY A 57 2.11 4.99 -7.89
C GLY A 57 1.78 5.47 -9.31
N SER A 58 2.81 5.91 -10.05
CA SER A 58 2.66 6.22 -11.49
C SER A 58 2.19 5.00 -12.29
N GLY A 59 2.81 3.85 -12.03
CA GLY A 59 2.31 2.52 -12.40
C GLY A 59 1.95 1.72 -11.14
N VAL A 60 1.76 0.40 -11.27
CA VAL A 60 1.37 -0.46 -10.15
C VAL A 60 2.29 -1.66 -10.01
N SER A 61 2.71 -1.93 -8.77
CA SER A 61 3.38 -3.18 -8.40
C SER A 61 2.50 -3.99 -7.46
N ILE A 62 2.36 -5.28 -7.76
CA ILE A 62 1.60 -6.22 -6.95
C ILE A 62 2.60 -7.20 -6.34
N LEU A 63 2.70 -7.20 -5.02
CA LEU A 63 3.67 -7.97 -4.25
C LEU A 63 2.96 -8.97 -3.36
N LYS A 64 3.46 -10.21 -3.30
CA LYS A 64 3.11 -11.15 -2.23
C LYS A 64 4.13 -10.98 -1.12
N ILE A 65 3.66 -10.72 0.09
CA ILE A 65 4.49 -10.61 1.29
C ILE A 65 4.24 -11.85 2.15
N SER A 66 5.26 -12.69 2.30
CA SER A 66 5.20 -13.95 3.05
C SER A 66 5.91 -13.87 4.41
N GLY A 67 6.67 -12.81 4.65
CA GLY A 67 7.32 -12.53 5.93
C GLY A 67 7.90 -11.12 5.95
N GLU A 68 8.60 -10.79 7.03
CA GLU A 68 9.18 -9.45 7.24
C GLU A 68 10.12 -9.00 6.13
N THR A 69 10.94 -9.95 5.66
CA THR A 69 11.97 -9.76 4.64
C THR A 69 11.73 -10.64 3.41
N GLN A 70 10.62 -11.38 3.40
CA GLN A 70 10.29 -12.35 2.35
C GLN A 70 9.14 -11.82 1.51
N TYR A 71 9.45 -11.38 0.30
CA TYR A 71 8.46 -10.86 -0.63
C TYR A 71 8.85 -11.12 -2.07
N GLU A 72 7.84 -11.22 -2.94
CA GLU A 72 8.02 -11.39 -4.38
C GLU A 72 7.08 -10.46 -5.15
N ARG A 73 7.56 -9.90 -6.27
CA ARG A 73 6.72 -9.15 -7.19
C ARG A 73 6.01 -10.11 -8.13
N VAL A 74 4.77 -10.45 -7.79
CA VAL A 74 3.97 -11.44 -8.54
C VAL A 74 3.34 -10.88 -9.80
N SER A 75 3.10 -9.56 -9.84
CA SER A 75 2.51 -8.91 -11.01
C SER A 75 2.70 -7.39 -10.98
N GLY A 76 2.09 -6.71 -11.95
CA GLY A 76 1.95 -5.27 -12.00
C GLY A 76 1.28 -4.83 -13.29
N THR A 77 0.95 -3.54 -13.37
CA THR A 77 0.37 -2.93 -14.56
C THR A 77 0.93 -1.51 -14.74
N SER A 78 1.02 -1.07 -15.99
CA SER A 78 1.33 0.32 -16.31
C SER A 78 0.14 1.25 -16.11
N LEU A 79 -1.08 0.72 -15.99
CA LEU A 79 -2.32 1.46 -15.77
C LEU A 79 -2.47 1.87 -14.30
N GLY A 80 -1.73 2.91 -13.89
CA GLY A 80 -1.72 3.44 -12.53
C GLY A 80 -2.18 4.89 -12.44
N GLY A 81 -1.77 5.59 -11.38
CA GLY A 81 -2.11 7.00 -11.16
C GLY A 81 -1.50 7.94 -12.20
N GLY A 82 -0.36 7.56 -12.80
CA GLY A 82 0.24 8.30 -13.90
C GLY A 82 -0.61 8.23 -15.18
N THR A 83 -1.21 7.07 -15.45
CA THR A 83 -2.15 6.89 -16.55
C THR A 83 -3.42 7.70 -16.32
N PHE A 84 -3.99 7.64 -15.12
CA PHE A 84 -5.16 8.46 -14.76
C PHE A 84 -4.90 9.95 -15.02
N LEU A 85 -3.87 10.53 -14.41
CA LEU A 85 -3.57 11.95 -14.56
C LEU A 85 -3.17 12.31 -16.00
N GLY A 86 -2.40 11.45 -16.67
CA GLY A 86 -2.00 11.65 -18.07
C GLY A 86 -3.21 11.73 -19.01
N LEU A 87 -4.16 10.81 -18.86
CA LEU A 87 -5.39 10.79 -19.66
C LEU A 87 -6.31 11.95 -19.30
N CYS A 88 -6.47 12.31 -18.01
CA CYS A 88 -7.22 13.50 -17.62
C CYS A 88 -6.65 14.74 -18.30
N ARG A 89 -5.32 14.91 -18.32
CA ARG A 89 -4.67 16.05 -19.00
C ARG A 89 -4.87 16.05 -20.51
N ALA A 90 -4.86 14.88 -21.13
CA ALA A 90 -5.02 14.74 -22.57
C ALA A 90 -6.46 14.99 -23.05
N LEU A 91 -7.45 14.57 -22.25
CA LEU A 91 -8.86 14.54 -22.66
C LEU A 91 -9.71 15.67 -22.08
N SER A 92 -9.21 16.41 -21.08
CA SER A 92 -9.97 17.44 -20.37
C SER A 92 -9.11 18.70 -20.12
N LYS A 93 -9.66 19.71 -19.46
CA LYS A 93 -8.91 20.90 -19.00
C LYS A 93 -8.24 20.71 -17.64
N LEU A 94 -8.41 19.56 -16.98
CA LEU A 94 -7.84 19.26 -15.66
C LEU A 94 -6.32 19.10 -15.76
N ARG A 95 -5.55 19.76 -14.88
CA ARG A 95 -4.09 19.82 -14.97
C ARG A 95 -3.39 19.28 -13.74
N THR A 96 -4.01 19.32 -12.57
CA THR A 96 -3.44 18.75 -11.35
C THR A 96 -4.13 17.46 -10.93
N PHE A 97 -3.46 16.67 -10.09
CA PHE A 97 -4.04 15.43 -9.57
C PHE A 97 -5.24 15.71 -8.67
N ASP A 98 -5.13 16.73 -7.82
CA ASP A 98 -6.21 17.11 -6.90
C ASP A 98 -7.43 17.62 -7.69
N GLU A 99 -7.24 18.48 -8.71
CA GLU A 99 -8.33 18.90 -9.61
C GLU A 99 -9.04 17.71 -10.28
N ALA A 100 -8.26 16.74 -10.79
CA ALA A 100 -8.82 15.57 -11.43
C ALA A 100 -9.60 14.69 -10.45
N MET A 101 -9.15 14.63 -9.20
CA MET A 101 -9.83 13.86 -8.16
C MET A 101 -11.12 14.53 -7.71
N ASP A 102 -11.09 15.84 -7.46
CA ASP A 102 -12.28 16.60 -7.07
C ASP A 102 -13.34 16.54 -8.17
N ALA A 103 -12.94 16.72 -9.43
CA ALA A 103 -13.84 16.60 -10.58
C ALA A 103 -14.46 15.19 -10.71
N SER A 104 -13.71 14.13 -10.37
CA SER A 104 -14.23 12.76 -10.40
C SER A 104 -15.33 12.49 -9.35
N VAL A 105 -15.43 13.29 -8.30
CA VAL A 105 -16.52 13.16 -7.31
C VAL A 105 -17.84 13.71 -7.88
N GLU A 106 -17.77 14.77 -8.67
CA GLU A 106 -18.93 15.46 -9.25
C GLU A 106 -19.37 14.91 -10.61
N GLY A 107 -18.51 14.13 -11.26
CA GLY A 107 -18.77 13.54 -12.57
C GLY A 107 -19.72 12.35 -12.53
N ASP A 108 -20.36 12.09 -13.67
CA ASP A 108 -21.14 10.89 -13.92
C ASP A 108 -20.48 10.08 -15.04
N SER A 109 -20.01 8.86 -14.74
CA SER A 109 -19.35 8.01 -15.72
C SER A 109 -20.32 7.51 -16.80
N ASN A 110 -21.63 7.46 -16.54
CA ASN A 110 -22.61 6.99 -17.52
C ASN A 110 -22.72 7.90 -18.74
N GLU A 111 -22.21 9.12 -18.69
CA GLU A 111 -22.13 10.00 -19.85
C GLU A 111 -21.13 9.50 -20.91
N VAL A 112 -20.20 8.62 -20.52
CA VAL A 112 -19.08 8.16 -21.36
C VAL A 112 -18.99 6.64 -21.43
N ASP A 113 -19.23 5.96 -20.30
CA ASP A 113 -19.16 4.51 -20.15
C ASP A 113 -20.43 3.83 -20.66
N MET A 114 -20.26 2.67 -21.27
CA MET A 114 -21.35 1.78 -21.64
C MET A 114 -21.58 0.77 -20.51
N THR A 115 -22.80 0.72 -19.99
CA THR A 115 -23.19 -0.22 -18.93
C THR A 115 -23.78 -1.50 -19.52
N VAL A 116 -23.93 -2.52 -18.69
CA VAL A 116 -24.67 -3.75 -19.05
C VAL A 116 -26.10 -3.41 -19.44
N GLY A 117 -26.73 -2.43 -18.78
CA GLY A 117 -28.08 -1.98 -19.10
C GLY A 117 -28.19 -1.31 -20.48
N ASP A 118 -27.15 -0.62 -20.94
CA ASP A 118 -27.09 -0.09 -22.32
C ASP A 118 -27.12 -1.21 -23.38
N ILE A 119 -26.65 -2.42 -23.03
CA ILE A 119 -26.53 -3.56 -23.96
C ILE A 119 -27.71 -4.52 -23.83
N TYR A 120 -28.12 -4.84 -22.60
CA TYR A 120 -29.08 -5.90 -22.27
C TYR A 120 -30.40 -5.38 -21.68
N GLY A 121 -30.55 -4.06 -21.50
CA GLY A 121 -31.75 -3.44 -20.95
C GLY A 121 -31.83 -3.47 -19.41
N THR A 122 -32.99 -3.12 -18.88
CA THR A 122 -33.18 -2.84 -17.44
C THR A 122 -33.10 -4.08 -16.53
N ALA A 123 -33.21 -5.28 -17.09
CA ALA A 123 -33.02 -6.53 -16.35
C ALA A 123 -31.53 -6.85 -16.11
N GLY A 124 -30.62 -6.22 -16.86
CA GLY A 124 -29.20 -6.53 -16.80
C GLY A 124 -28.90 -7.87 -17.49
N TYR A 125 -27.84 -8.54 -17.06
CA TYR A 125 -27.46 -9.86 -17.60
C TYR A 125 -27.64 -10.95 -16.54
N GLU A 126 -28.89 -11.37 -16.33
CA GLU A 126 -29.30 -12.28 -15.25
C GLU A 126 -28.53 -13.60 -15.24
N GLN A 127 -28.24 -14.17 -16.42
CA GLN A 127 -27.51 -15.43 -16.56
C GLN A 127 -26.15 -15.41 -15.86
N PHE A 128 -25.49 -14.25 -15.84
CA PHE A 128 -24.18 -14.06 -15.19
C PHE A 128 -24.25 -13.14 -13.97
N GLN A 129 -25.46 -12.81 -13.50
CA GLN A 129 -25.72 -11.96 -12.32
C GLN A 129 -25.06 -10.57 -12.43
N LEU A 130 -24.97 -10.02 -13.64
CA LEU A 130 -24.46 -8.66 -13.84
C LEU A 130 -25.62 -7.66 -13.80
N LYS A 131 -25.51 -6.68 -12.90
CA LYS A 131 -26.53 -5.65 -12.74
C LYS A 131 -26.51 -4.65 -13.91
N PRO A 132 -27.64 -4.00 -14.24
CA PRO A 132 -27.71 -3.04 -15.34
C PRO A 132 -26.75 -1.85 -15.23
N ASP A 133 -26.43 -1.43 -14.01
CA ASP A 133 -25.52 -0.32 -13.69
C ASP A 133 -24.03 -0.72 -13.77
N THR A 134 -23.73 -2.00 -13.95
CA THR A 134 -22.34 -2.48 -14.08
C THR A 134 -21.74 -1.95 -15.38
N VAL A 135 -20.56 -1.34 -15.30
CA VAL A 135 -19.81 -0.91 -16.51
C VAL A 135 -19.42 -2.15 -17.32
N ALA A 136 -19.89 -2.22 -18.56
CA ALA A 136 -19.54 -3.26 -19.52
C ALA A 136 -18.33 -2.86 -20.37
N SER A 137 -18.25 -1.58 -20.76
CA SER A 137 -17.13 -1.02 -21.51
C SER A 137 -16.86 0.42 -21.09
N SER A 138 -15.73 0.65 -20.41
CA SER A 138 -15.22 2.00 -20.16
C SER A 138 -15.04 2.76 -21.47
N PHE A 139 -15.47 4.02 -21.52
CA PHE A 139 -15.51 4.85 -22.73
C PHE A 139 -16.33 4.28 -23.90
N GLY A 140 -17.13 3.24 -23.67
CA GLY A 140 -17.82 2.51 -24.73
C GLY A 140 -18.81 3.37 -25.52
N LYS A 141 -19.49 4.33 -24.90
CA LYS A 141 -20.45 5.20 -25.60
C LYS A 141 -19.74 6.11 -26.59
N ALA A 142 -18.57 6.64 -26.20
CA ALA A 142 -17.76 7.50 -27.07
C ALA A 142 -17.18 6.75 -28.27
N GLY A 143 -16.92 5.44 -28.14
CA GLY A 143 -16.43 4.60 -29.24
C GLY A 143 -17.53 4.09 -30.18
N ALA A 144 -18.71 3.76 -29.64
CA ALA A 144 -19.79 3.12 -30.42
C ALA A 144 -20.69 4.12 -31.15
N ARG A 145 -20.85 5.34 -30.63
CA ARG A 145 -21.75 6.35 -31.18
C ARG A 145 -21.22 7.76 -30.96
N ARG A 146 -21.73 8.70 -31.75
CA ARG A 146 -21.54 10.11 -31.43
C ARG A 146 -22.32 10.44 -30.15
N LEU A 147 -21.63 10.95 -29.14
CA LEU A 147 -22.27 11.43 -27.92
C LEU A 147 -23.22 12.60 -28.26
N PRO A 148 -24.40 12.68 -27.63
CA PRO A 148 -25.39 13.73 -27.91
C PRO A 148 -24.84 15.13 -27.62
N HIS A 149 -23.97 15.24 -26.62
CA HIS A 149 -23.18 16.42 -26.30
C HIS A 149 -21.75 16.02 -25.94
N PRO A 150 -20.77 16.93 -26.04
CA PRO A 150 -19.45 16.70 -25.49
C PRO A 150 -19.55 16.37 -23.99
N PRO A 151 -18.83 15.35 -23.49
CA PRO A 151 -18.83 15.01 -22.08
C PRO A 151 -18.16 16.12 -21.27
N ARG A 152 -18.58 16.33 -20.02
CA ARG A 152 -17.91 17.29 -19.13
C ARG A 152 -16.56 16.73 -18.70
N ASP A 153 -15.65 17.62 -18.34
CA ASP A 153 -14.34 17.24 -17.79
C ASP A 153 -14.48 16.34 -16.54
N ALA A 154 -15.49 16.61 -15.71
CA ALA A 154 -15.83 15.79 -14.54
C ALA A 154 -16.27 14.37 -14.91
N ASP A 155 -17.08 14.21 -15.96
CA ASP A 155 -17.58 12.90 -16.43
C ASP A 155 -16.43 12.05 -17.00
N LEU A 156 -15.51 12.70 -17.73
CA LEU A 156 -14.28 12.08 -18.21
C LEU A 156 -13.39 11.64 -17.04
N ALA A 157 -13.18 12.50 -16.04
CA ALA A 157 -12.39 12.17 -14.86
C ALA A 157 -13.02 11.01 -14.06
N ARG A 158 -14.34 11.00 -13.91
CA ARG A 158 -15.10 9.91 -13.27
C ARG A 158 -14.90 8.59 -13.98
N SER A 159 -15.14 8.55 -15.29
CA SER A 159 -14.97 7.34 -16.12
C SER A 159 -13.52 6.83 -16.09
N LEU A 160 -12.52 7.71 -16.19
CA LEU A 160 -11.10 7.33 -16.08
C LEU A 160 -10.76 6.75 -14.70
N LEU A 161 -11.28 7.36 -13.62
CA LEU A 161 -11.05 6.86 -12.28
C LEU A 161 -11.63 5.44 -12.13
N PHE A 162 -12.88 5.25 -12.56
CA PHE A 162 -13.56 3.95 -12.53
C PHE A 162 -12.83 2.90 -13.37
N MET A 163 -12.42 3.26 -14.59
CA MET A 163 -11.65 2.36 -15.46
C MET A 163 -10.37 1.85 -14.77
N ILE A 164 -9.61 2.76 -14.15
CA ILE A 164 -8.37 2.40 -13.45
C ILE A 164 -8.68 1.56 -12.20
N THR A 165 -9.59 1.99 -11.33
CA THR A 165 -9.87 1.28 -10.07
C THR A 165 -10.50 -0.09 -10.31
N GLN A 166 -11.41 -0.23 -11.28
CA GLN A 166 -12.01 -1.52 -11.63
C GLN A 166 -10.96 -2.48 -12.22
N ASN A 167 -10.07 -2.00 -13.08
CA ASN A 167 -8.96 -2.80 -13.61
C ASN A 167 -8.03 -3.26 -12.48
N LEU A 168 -7.67 -2.37 -11.56
CA LEU A 168 -6.81 -2.69 -10.42
C LEU A 168 -7.47 -3.65 -9.44
N GLY A 169 -8.77 -3.49 -9.16
CA GLY A 169 -9.55 -4.40 -8.32
C GLY A 169 -9.57 -5.81 -8.90
N GLN A 170 -9.81 -5.96 -10.20
CA GLN A 170 -9.80 -7.26 -10.87
C GLN A 170 -8.40 -7.90 -10.85
N LEU A 171 -7.34 -7.13 -11.16
CA LEU A 171 -5.97 -7.62 -11.10
C LEU A 171 -5.56 -8.05 -9.69
N ALA A 172 -5.93 -7.28 -8.68
CA ALA A 172 -5.67 -7.59 -7.28
C ALA A 172 -6.38 -8.88 -6.86
N PHE A 173 -7.67 -9.03 -7.20
CA PHE A 173 -8.44 -10.25 -6.95
C PHE A 173 -7.81 -11.49 -7.61
N LEU A 174 -7.46 -11.41 -8.90
CA LEU A 174 -6.87 -12.54 -9.63
C LEU A 174 -5.51 -12.94 -9.06
N ASN A 175 -4.68 -11.96 -8.68
CA ASN A 175 -3.39 -12.24 -8.04
C ASN A 175 -3.57 -12.80 -6.62
N ALA A 176 -4.50 -12.28 -5.84
CA ALA A 176 -4.81 -12.77 -4.50
C ALA A 176 -5.25 -14.25 -4.55
N ARG A 177 -6.09 -14.61 -5.53
CA ARG A 177 -6.47 -16.01 -5.79
C ARG A 177 -5.27 -16.86 -6.20
N ARG A 178 -4.42 -16.37 -7.11
CA ARG A 178 -3.24 -17.10 -7.60
C ARG A 178 -2.25 -17.41 -6.48
N VAL A 179 -2.08 -16.50 -5.52
CA VAL A 179 -1.11 -16.66 -4.42
C VAL A 179 -1.76 -17.12 -3.11
N GLU A 180 -3.04 -17.49 -3.17
CA GLU A 180 -3.82 -18.05 -2.06
C GLU A 180 -3.86 -17.17 -0.80
N THR A 181 -4.04 -15.86 -0.98
CA THR A 181 -4.27 -14.93 0.14
C THR A 181 -5.60 -14.21 0.01
N LYS A 182 -6.26 -13.98 1.15
CA LYS A 182 -7.51 -13.20 1.23
C LYS A 182 -7.29 -11.75 1.66
N ARG A 183 -6.10 -11.45 2.20
CA ARG A 183 -5.74 -10.14 2.76
C ARG A 183 -5.06 -9.31 1.69
N ILE A 184 -5.73 -8.25 1.24
CA ILE A 184 -5.25 -7.37 0.17
C ILE A 184 -5.11 -5.95 0.73
N TYR A 185 -3.88 -5.47 0.79
CA TYR A 185 -3.56 -4.10 1.15
C TYR A 185 -3.34 -3.27 -0.11
N PHE A 186 -4.01 -2.13 -0.20
CA PHE A 186 -3.75 -1.13 -1.23
C PHE A 186 -2.98 0.05 -0.62
N SER A 187 -1.92 0.47 -1.29
CA SER A 187 -1.10 1.61 -0.88
C SER A 187 -0.75 2.53 -2.05
N GLY A 188 -0.07 3.64 -1.77
CA GLY A 188 0.45 4.57 -2.76
C GLY A 188 -0.40 5.83 -2.94
N ASN A 189 0.25 6.90 -3.41
CA ASN A 189 -0.33 8.25 -3.46
C ASN A 189 -1.54 8.41 -4.39
N PHE A 190 -1.85 7.44 -5.25
CA PHE A 190 -3.09 7.45 -6.03
C PHE A 190 -4.35 7.46 -5.15
N LEU A 191 -4.25 6.89 -3.94
CA LEU A 191 -5.35 6.79 -2.97
C LEU A 191 -5.41 7.97 -2.00
N ARG A 192 -4.46 8.92 -2.10
CA ARG A 192 -4.36 10.07 -1.20
C ARG A 192 -5.61 10.94 -1.28
N ARG A 193 -6.33 11.05 -0.16
CA ARG A 193 -7.60 11.79 -0.05
C ARG A 193 -8.64 11.34 -1.08
N ASN A 194 -8.59 10.08 -1.51
CA ASN A 194 -9.42 9.56 -2.58
C ASN A 194 -10.32 8.44 -2.06
N GLU A 195 -11.32 8.81 -1.24
CA GLU A 195 -12.27 7.83 -0.72
C GLU A 195 -13.06 7.15 -1.83
N LEU A 196 -13.31 7.84 -2.94
CA LEU A 196 -14.01 7.28 -4.09
C LEU A 196 -13.26 6.07 -4.66
N ALA A 197 -11.95 6.19 -4.93
CA ALA A 197 -11.17 5.06 -5.39
C ALA A 197 -11.08 3.93 -4.37
N CYS A 198 -10.92 4.24 -3.08
CA CYS A 198 -10.90 3.23 -2.04
C CYS A 198 -12.23 2.46 -1.97
N ARG A 199 -13.37 3.14 -2.07
CA ARG A 199 -14.70 2.51 -2.11
C ARG A 199 -14.87 1.65 -3.36
N GLN A 200 -14.45 2.14 -4.53
CA GLN A 200 -14.50 1.37 -5.78
C GLN A 200 -13.63 0.11 -5.71
N LEU A 201 -12.40 0.21 -5.19
CA LEU A 201 -11.54 -0.95 -4.98
C LEU A 201 -12.15 -1.96 -3.99
N ALA A 202 -12.73 -1.48 -2.89
CA ALA A 202 -13.41 -2.34 -1.91
C ALA A 202 -14.62 -3.05 -2.52
N TYR A 203 -15.43 -2.32 -3.29
CA TYR A 203 -16.54 -2.88 -4.04
C TYR A 203 -16.06 -3.95 -5.03
N ALA A 204 -15.05 -3.64 -5.85
CA ALA A 204 -14.52 -4.56 -6.85
C ALA A 204 -13.99 -5.86 -6.22
N ILE A 205 -13.21 -5.76 -5.14
CA ILE A 205 -12.71 -6.94 -4.42
C ILE A 205 -13.88 -7.78 -3.89
N SER A 206 -14.82 -7.16 -3.17
CA SER A 206 -15.98 -7.87 -2.61
C SER A 206 -16.84 -8.52 -3.70
N PHE A 207 -17.08 -7.82 -4.80
CA PHE A 207 -17.84 -8.30 -5.94
C PHE A 207 -17.21 -9.55 -6.56
N TRP A 208 -15.94 -9.47 -6.95
CA TRP A 208 -15.25 -10.58 -7.62
C TRP A 208 -15.01 -11.77 -6.68
N SER A 209 -14.79 -11.53 -5.39
CA SER A 209 -14.59 -12.58 -4.40
C SER A 209 -15.88 -13.13 -3.79
N LYS A 210 -17.06 -12.61 -4.17
CA LYS A 210 -18.34 -12.91 -3.50
C LYS A 210 -18.27 -12.72 -1.98
N GLY A 211 -17.59 -11.66 -1.55
CA GLY A 211 -17.38 -11.32 -0.13
C GLY A 211 -16.27 -12.08 0.60
N ASP A 212 -15.58 -13.05 -0.05
CA ASP A 212 -14.53 -13.85 0.61
C ASP A 212 -13.20 -13.10 0.85
N MET A 213 -12.96 -11.99 0.13
CA MET A 213 -11.75 -11.17 0.24
C MET A 213 -12.10 -9.75 0.64
N GLN A 214 -11.15 -9.07 1.29
CA GLN A 214 -11.34 -7.70 1.75
C GLN A 214 -10.18 -6.80 1.31
N ALA A 215 -10.52 -5.66 0.74
CA ALA A 215 -9.59 -4.56 0.47
C ALA A 215 -9.33 -3.78 1.76
N GLN A 216 -8.06 -3.59 2.10
CA GLN A 216 -7.62 -2.81 3.25
C GLN A 216 -6.74 -1.65 2.78
N PHE A 217 -6.89 -0.51 3.44
CA PHE A 217 -6.23 0.75 3.12
C PHE A 217 -5.54 1.30 4.36
N PHE A 218 -4.74 2.33 4.16
CA PHE A 218 -3.95 2.98 5.22
C PHE A 218 -4.28 4.47 5.27
N HIS A 219 -3.93 5.11 6.39
CA HIS A 219 -3.95 6.56 6.52
C HIS A 219 -2.66 7.21 5.99
N HIS A 220 -1.56 6.46 5.97
CA HIS A 220 -0.24 6.91 5.54
C HIS A 220 0.29 6.14 4.32
N GLU A 221 -0.61 5.78 3.40
CA GLU A 221 -0.37 4.93 2.23
C GLU A 221 0.76 5.42 1.30
N GLY A 222 1.09 6.71 1.34
CA GLY A 222 2.10 7.34 0.50
C GLY A 222 3.52 7.39 1.08
N PHE A 223 3.71 7.02 2.35
CA PHE A 223 4.93 7.36 3.09
C PHE A 223 5.83 6.17 3.45
N PHE A 224 5.38 4.94 3.22
CA PHE A 224 6.10 3.73 3.66
C PHE A 224 7.53 3.65 3.13
N GLY A 225 7.79 4.04 1.88
CA GLY A 225 9.14 4.04 1.32
C GLY A 225 10.08 5.02 2.05
N ALA A 226 9.59 6.23 2.36
CA ALA A 226 10.37 7.23 3.10
C ALA A 226 10.65 6.76 4.53
N LEU A 227 9.62 6.23 5.21
CA LEU A 227 9.75 5.69 6.56
C LEU A 227 10.73 4.52 6.62
N GLY A 228 10.66 3.55 5.71
CA GLY A 228 11.61 2.44 5.71
C GLY A 228 13.04 2.91 5.43
N THR A 229 13.23 3.90 4.57
CA THR A 229 14.57 4.48 4.33
C THR A 229 15.11 5.13 5.60
N PHE A 230 14.27 5.85 6.33
CA PHE A 230 14.62 6.42 7.64
C PHE A 230 15.01 5.32 8.64
N LEU A 231 14.21 4.26 8.77
CA LEU A 231 14.47 3.14 9.69
C LEU A 231 15.79 2.42 9.37
N GLN A 232 16.11 2.25 8.08
CA GLN A 232 17.38 1.64 7.66
C GLN A 232 18.58 2.47 8.12
N ARG A 233 18.51 3.79 7.95
CA ARG A 233 19.58 4.69 8.38
C ARG A 233 19.67 4.79 9.89
N PHE A 234 18.56 4.93 10.58
CA PHE A 234 18.50 5.01 12.03
C PHE A 234 19.12 3.79 12.71
N ASN A 235 18.80 2.59 12.23
CA ASN A 235 19.34 1.34 12.77
C ASN A 235 20.84 1.17 12.45
N ALA A 236 21.31 1.64 11.30
CA ALA A 236 22.73 1.60 10.95
C ALA A 236 23.57 2.53 11.84
N SER A 237 23.06 3.74 12.11
CA SER A 237 23.73 4.74 12.96
C SER A 237 23.83 4.28 14.43
N THR A 238 22.78 3.67 14.95
CA THR A 238 22.79 3.13 16.33
C THR A 238 23.77 1.97 16.47
N VAL A 239 23.86 1.05 15.49
CA VAL A 239 24.87 -0.02 15.51
C VAL A 239 26.30 0.55 15.47
N SER A 240 26.57 1.56 14.64
CA SER A 240 27.91 2.18 14.59
C SER A 240 28.29 2.94 15.86
N GLU A 241 27.33 3.54 16.57
CA GLU A 241 27.58 4.19 17.87
C GLU A 241 27.84 3.13 18.96
N THR A 242 27.11 2.02 18.94
CA THR A 242 27.31 0.93 19.91
C THR A 242 28.65 0.21 19.71
N GLU A 243 29.09 0.04 18.46
CA GLU A 243 30.40 -0.53 18.12
C GLU A 243 31.55 0.44 18.49
N ALA A 244 31.38 1.75 18.27
CA ALA A 244 32.37 2.76 18.67
C ALA A 244 32.51 2.92 20.19
N GLU A 245 31.42 2.75 20.94
CA GLU A 245 31.46 2.73 22.42
C GLU A 245 32.12 1.46 22.98
N GLN A 246 31.98 0.31 22.30
CA GLN A 246 32.65 -0.93 22.69
C GLN A 246 34.15 -0.91 22.39
N ASP A 247 34.57 -0.29 21.28
CA ASP A 247 35.99 -0.18 20.91
C ASP A 247 36.74 0.77 21.86
N ASN A 248 36.13 1.92 22.19
CA ASN A 248 36.68 2.88 23.18
C ASN A 248 36.63 2.36 24.63
N GLY A 249 35.78 1.38 24.94
CA GLY A 249 35.74 0.72 26.25
C GLY A 249 36.88 -0.28 26.48
N SER A 250 37.52 -0.75 25.41
CA SER A 250 38.59 -1.76 25.48
C SER A 250 40.00 -1.16 25.62
N GLU A 251 40.22 0.09 25.21
CA GLU A 251 41.50 0.79 25.38
C GLU A 251 41.70 1.38 26.80
N ALA A 252 40.63 1.55 27.57
CA ALA A 252 40.70 2.16 28.91
C ALA A 252 41.09 1.18 30.04
N GLU A 253 41.10 -0.14 29.82
CA GLU A 253 41.43 -1.13 30.86
C GLU A 253 42.89 -1.63 30.85
N ILE A 254 43.74 -1.19 29.91
CA ILE A 254 45.13 -1.68 29.81
C ILE A 254 46.15 -0.78 30.56
N GLU A 255 45.80 0.45 30.97
CA GLU A 255 46.77 1.40 31.54
C GLU A 255 46.85 1.49 33.09
N GLN A 256 46.20 0.62 33.87
CA GLN A 256 46.27 0.68 35.35
C GLN A 256 46.81 -0.58 36.07
N SER A 257 47.73 -1.35 35.49
CA SER A 257 48.36 -2.49 36.21
C SER A 257 49.90 -2.51 36.30
N SER A 258 50.58 -1.37 36.16
CA SER A 258 52.04 -1.28 36.45
C SER A 258 52.38 -0.18 37.45
N GLY A 259 52.24 -0.47 38.74
CA GLY A 259 52.59 0.45 39.83
C GLY A 259 52.84 -0.30 41.13
N GLY A 260 54.11 -0.58 41.41
CA GLY A 260 54.57 -1.56 42.40
C GLY A 260 54.20 -1.29 43.86
N LYS A 261 54.05 -2.39 44.60
CA LYS A 261 54.23 -2.46 46.05
C LYS A 261 54.92 -3.77 46.41
N SER A 262 56.15 -3.68 46.89
CA SER A 262 56.75 -4.70 47.76
C SER A 262 57.37 -3.99 48.95
N GLY A 263 56.76 -4.14 50.11
CA GLY A 263 57.33 -3.76 51.41
C GLY A 263 57.92 -4.97 52.12
N GLY A 264 58.73 -4.70 53.14
CA GLY A 264 58.95 -5.62 54.26
C GLY A 264 60.39 -6.09 54.45
N ASP A 265 61.08 -5.39 55.35
CA ASP A 265 62.32 -5.81 56.01
C ASP A 265 62.19 -7.12 56.81
N LEU A 266 63.31 -7.86 56.89
CA LEU A 266 64.02 -8.34 58.10
C LEU A 266 64.55 -9.78 58.04
N GLN A 267 65.88 -9.84 58.23
CA GLN A 267 66.68 -10.85 58.92
C GLN A 267 66.65 -12.31 58.46
N LYS A 268 67.84 -12.81 58.07
CA LYS A 268 68.29 -14.16 58.44
C LYS A 268 69.81 -14.22 58.58
N SER A 269 70.23 -14.71 59.73
CA SER A 269 71.58 -15.07 60.14
C SER A 269 72.02 -16.42 59.56
N SER A 270 73.35 -16.55 59.45
CA SER A 270 74.22 -17.75 59.36
C SER A 270 73.60 -19.15 59.14
N SER A 271 74.15 -19.89 58.17
CA SER A 271 75.21 -20.89 58.42
C SER A 271 75.48 -21.76 57.18
N ALA A 272 76.74 -22.19 57.08
CA ALA A 272 77.33 -23.00 56.03
C ALA A 272 76.84 -24.47 56.01
N ARG A 273 76.83 -25.10 54.82
CA ARG A 273 77.85 -26.08 54.38
C ARG A 273 77.39 -26.85 53.12
N GLN A 274 78.36 -26.99 52.22
CA GLN A 274 78.50 -27.95 51.13
C GLN A 274 78.53 -29.43 51.62
N PRO A 275 78.55 -30.45 50.75
CA PRO A 275 78.91 -30.44 49.31
C PRO A 275 77.80 -30.86 48.34
#